data_AF-A0A3M0IIC3-F1
#
_entry.id   AF-A0A3M0IIC3-F1
#
_cell.length_a   1.000
_cell.length_b   1.000
_cell.length_c   1.000
_cell.angle_alpha   90.00
_cell.angle_beta   90.00
_cell.angle_gamma   90.00
#
_symmetry.space_group_name_H-M   'P 1'
#
loop_
_entity.id
_entity.type
_entity.pdbx_description
1 polymer ?
#
loop_
_entity_poly.entity_id
_entity_poly.type
_entity_poly.pdbx_seq_one_letter_code
_entity_poly.pdbx_strand_id
1 'polypeptide(L)'
;MSPHEKLRKAMFTINFLNCSFENMSPPVVRHFNSGNQFKLSQCPLVMIRDPETWETKDPYELVTWGRGYAYVATPSGPRWIPQKWVKPFVPKNPAPAEGDKRQVAVASKGRRRRIEEKDSS
;
A
#
# COMPACT_ATOMS: atom_id res chain seq x y z
N MET A 1 25.50 38.15 -1.16
CA MET A 1 25.48 36.72 -0.82
C MET A 1 26.59 35.99 -1.55
N SER A 2 27.43 35.26 -0.82
CA SER A 2 28.45 34.38 -1.39
C SER A 2 27.82 33.14 -2.05
N PRO A 3 28.52 32.45 -2.98
CA PRO A 3 28.05 31.19 -3.54
C PRO A 3 27.72 30.14 -2.46
N HIS A 4 28.50 30.11 -1.38
CA HIS A 4 28.29 29.19 -0.27
C HIS A 4 26.99 29.49 0.50
N GLU A 5 26.66 30.76 0.71
CA GLU A 5 25.39 31.15 1.33
C GLU A 5 24.19 30.79 0.46
N LYS A 6 24.31 30.98 -0.86
CA LYS A 6 23.26 30.58 -1.81
C LYS A 6 22.99 29.08 -1.73
N LEU A 7 24.06 28.26 -1.75
CA LEU A 7 23.93 26.80 -1.66
C LEU A 7 23.32 26.36 -0.32
N ARG A 8 23.79 26.91 0.81
CA ARG A 8 23.24 26.59 2.14
C ARG A 8 21.74 26.88 2.21
N LYS A 9 21.32 28.05 1.73
CA LYS A 9 19.90 28.43 1.73
C LYS A 9 19.07 27.53 0.81
N ALA A 10 19.56 27.23 -0.39
CA ALA A 10 18.87 26.32 -1.32
C ALA A 10 18.69 24.92 -0.72
N MET A 11 19.75 24.34 -0.14
CA MET A 11 19.68 23.04 0.52
C MET A 11 18.75 23.05 1.73
N PHE A 12 18.75 24.12 2.51
CA PHE A 12 17.82 24.26 3.64
C PHE A 12 16.37 24.24 3.16
N THR A 13 16.03 25.06 2.16
CA THR A 13 14.67 25.09 1.60
C THR A 13 14.28 23.74 1.00
N ILE A 14 15.15 23.10 0.21
CA ILE A 14 14.87 21.83 -0.45
C ILE A 14 14.66 20.69 0.57
N ASN A 15 15.44 20.62 1.64
CA ASN A 15 15.40 19.47 2.55
C ASN A 15 14.45 19.65 3.74
N PHE A 16 14.24 20.89 4.20
CA PHE A 16 13.50 21.18 5.44
C PHE A 16 12.15 21.87 5.20
N LEU A 17 11.98 22.58 4.08
CA LEU A 17 10.77 23.36 3.81
C LEU A 17 9.94 22.85 2.62
N ASN A 18 10.48 21.92 1.83
CA ASN A 18 9.81 21.41 0.64
C ASN A 18 8.75 20.37 1.01
N CYS A 19 7.50 20.82 1.17
CA CYS A 19 6.33 19.97 1.38
C CYS A 19 5.38 20.07 0.18
N SER A 20 4.59 19.02 -0.06
CA SER A 20 3.50 19.05 -1.06
C SER A 20 2.17 18.74 -0.38
N PHE A 21 1.07 18.98 -1.09
CA PHE A 21 -0.28 18.63 -0.61
C PHE A 21 -0.42 17.12 -0.33
N GLU A 22 0.19 16.28 -1.17
CA GLU A 22 0.17 14.82 -1.03
C GLU A 22 1.15 14.31 0.04
N ASN A 23 2.22 15.07 0.33
CA ASN A 23 3.24 14.70 1.30
C ASN A 23 3.62 15.90 2.17
N MET A 24 2.90 16.05 3.27
CA MET A 24 3.07 17.13 4.25
C MET A 24 4.40 17.03 5.03
N SER A 25 5.07 15.86 4.98
CA SER A 25 6.35 15.64 5.65
C SER A 25 7.52 16.09 4.78
N PRO A 26 8.36 17.04 5.24
CA PRO A 26 9.53 17.48 4.48
C PRO A 26 10.56 16.33 4.35
N PRO A 27 11.46 16.38 3.35
CA PRO A 27 12.42 15.30 3.08
C PRO A 27 13.27 14.88 4.28
N VAL A 28 13.65 15.83 5.14
CA VAL A 28 14.41 15.52 6.37
C VAL A 28 13.69 14.54 7.29
N VAL A 29 12.37 14.66 7.44
CA VAL A 29 11.57 13.76 8.28
C VAL A 29 11.59 12.36 7.70
N ARG A 30 11.43 12.25 6.37
CA ARG A 30 11.47 10.96 5.66
C ARG A 30 12.83 10.29 5.79
N HIS A 31 13.91 11.04 5.69
CA HIS A 31 15.27 10.51 5.78
C HIS A 31 15.53 9.83 7.13
N PHE A 32 15.24 10.51 8.24
CA PHE A 32 15.49 9.98 9.58
C PHE A 32 14.41 9.01 10.09
N ASN A 33 13.16 9.11 9.60
CA ASN A 33 12.04 8.24 9.98
C ASN A 33 11.73 7.13 8.95
N SER A 34 12.69 6.82 8.07
CA SER A 34 12.54 5.86 6.97
C SER A 34 11.97 4.50 7.36
N GLY A 35 12.19 4.08 8.62
CA GLY A 35 11.91 2.72 9.08
C GLY A 35 10.43 2.34 9.18
N ASN A 36 9.50 3.29 9.32
CA ASN A 36 8.07 2.99 9.53
C ASN A 36 7.11 3.63 8.51
N GLN A 37 7.52 4.67 7.78
CA GLN A 37 6.61 5.38 6.86
C GLN A 37 6.36 4.65 5.54
N PHE A 38 7.34 3.85 5.08
CA PHE A 38 7.27 3.15 3.79
C PHE A 38 7.13 1.63 3.92
N LYS A 39 7.09 1.10 5.16
CA LYS A 39 6.75 -0.30 5.37
C LYS A 39 5.27 -0.46 5.09
N LEU A 40 4.96 -1.20 4.02
CA LEU A 40 3.59 -1.61 3.77
C LEU A 40 3.15 -2.51 4.95
N SER A 41 2.01 -2.21 5.56
CA SER A 41 1.41 -3.07 6.60
C SER A 41 0.99 -4.43 6.06
N GLN A 42 0.84 -4.53 4.74
CA GLN A 42 0.57 -5.74 3.98
C GLN A 42 1.53 -5.76 2.80
N CYS A 43 2.12 -6.91 2.48
CA CYS A 43 2.92 -7.10 1.27
C CYS A 43 2.02 -7.74 0.20
N PRO A 44 1.25 -6.96 -0.60
CA PRO A 44 0.38 -7.54 -1.60
C PRO A 44 1.20 -8.27 -2.67
N LEU A 45 0.65 -9.37 -3.17
CA LEU A 45 1.27 -10.11 -4.24
C LEU A 45 1.02 -9.42 -5.59
N VAL A 46 2.04 -9.40 -6.44
CA VAL A 46 1.99 -8.82 -7.78
C VAL A 46 2.57 -9.80 -8.80
N MET A 47 1.91 -9.91 -9.94
CA MET A 47 2.42 -10.63 -11.10
C MET A 47 3.33 -9.71 -11.92
N ILE A 48 4.48 -10.22 -12.34
CA ILE A 48 5.43 -9.49 -13.18
C ILE A 48 5.46 -10.12 -14.57
N ARG A 49 5.32 -9.29 -15.61
CA ARG A 49 5.60 -9.69 -16.98
C ARG A 49 7.08 -9.51 -17.29
N ASP A 50 7.73 -10.59 -17.73
CA ASP A 50 9.12 -10.55 -18.15
C ASP A 50 9.24 -9.82 -19.51
N PRO A 51 10.10 -8.79 -19.64
CA PRO A 51 10.28 -8.11 -20.92
C PRO A 51 10.99 -8.96 -21.98
N GLU A 52 11.79 -9.96 -21.59
CA GLU A 52 12.56 -10.80 -22.52
C GLU A 52 11.72 -11.98 -23.02
N THR A 53 11.07 -12.70 -22.10
CA THR A 53 10.28 -13.89 -22.45
C THR A 53 8.81 -13.57 -22.74
N TRP A 54 8.35 -12.36 -22.40
CA TRP A 54 6.94 -11.93 -22.45
C TRP A 54 5.96 -12.73 -21.58
N GLU A 55 6.47 -13.68 -20.81
CA GLU A 55 5.71 -14.52 -19.90
C GLU A 55 5.38 -13.77 -18.63
N THR A 56 4.27 -14.14 -18.00
CA THR A 56 3.91 -13.63 -16.68
C THR A 56 4.40 -14.61 -15.64
N LYS A 57 5.33 -14.16 -14.80
CA LYS A 57 5.90 -14.95 -13.72
C LYS A 57 4.92 -15.06 -12.55
N ASP A 58 5.19 -16.01 -11.68
CA ASP A 58 4.42 -16.23 -10.45
C ASP A 58 4.33 -14.97 -9.59
N PRO A 59 3.34 -14.88 -8.68
CA PRO A 59 3.17 -13.71 -7.85
C PRO A 59 4.35 -13.50 -6.89
N TYR A 60 4.85 -12.27 -6.82
CA TYR A 60 5.92 -11.87 -5.94
C TYR A 60 5.43 -10.81 -4.95
N GLU A 61 6.09 -10.68 -3.81
CA GLU A 61 5.73 -9.67 -2.81
C GLU A 61 6.14 -8.27 -3.25
N LEU A 62 5.19 -7.34 -3.26
CA LEU A 62 5.45 -5.93 -3.46
C LEU A 62 6.06 -5.30 -2.20
N VAL A 63 7.21 -4.65 -2.34
CA VAL A 63 7.87 -3.93 -1.24
C VAL A 63 7.50 -2.45 -1.26
N THR A 64 7.54 -1.80 -2.42
CA THR A 64 7.10 -0.40 -2.58
C THR A 64 6.72 -0.10 -4.03
N TRP A 65 5.96 0.98 -4.25
CA TRP A 65 5.49 1.40 -5.57
C TRP A 65 5.45 2.92 -5.65
N GLY A 66 6.00 3.50 -6.72
CA GLY A 66 5.88 4.93 -6.97
C GLY A 66 6.57 5.38 -8.25
N ARG A 67 6.13 6.53 -8.78
CA ARG A 67 6.76 7.24 -9.90
C ARG A 67 7.02 6.36 -11.14
N GLY A 68 6.10 5.45 -11.45
CA GLY A 68 6.18 4.59 -12.63
C GLY A 68 6.98 3.30 -12.46
N TYR A 69 7.42 2.98 -11.24
CA TYR A 69 8.15 1.74 -10.93
C TYR A 69 7.62 1.08 -9.66
N ALA A 70 7.83 -0.23 -9.58
CA ALA A 70 7.56 -1.05 -8.41
C ALA A 70 8.85 -1.75 -7.99
N TYR A 71 9.09 -1.81 -6.68
CA TYR A 71 10.16 -2.59 -6.08
C TYR A 71 9.56 -3.89 -5.54
N VAL A 72 10.02 -5.01 -6.05
CA VAL A 72 9.39 -6.32 -5.84
C VAL A 72 10.44 -7.31 -5.34
N ALA A 73 10.11 -8.06 -4.29
CA ALA A 73 10.97 -9.10 -3.72
C ALA A 73 10.87 -10.38 -4.57
N THR A 74 11.92 -10.68 -5.32
CA THR A 74 12.03 -11.93 -6.09
C THR A 74 12.99 -12.91 -5.41
N PRO A 75 12.97 -14.21 -5.73
CA PRO A 75 13.87 -15.19 -5.11
C PRO A 75 15.37 -14.87 -5.29
N SER A 76 15.74 -14.21 -6.38
CA SER A 76 17.12 -13.77 -6.64
C SER A 76 17.47 -12.45 -5.93
N GLY A 77 16.54 -11.87 -5.19
CA GLY A 77 16.66 -10.59 -4.52
C GLY A 77 15.62 -9.56 -5.00
N PRO A 78 15.50 -8.43 -4.31
CA PRO A 78 14.53 -7.41 -4.67
C PRO A 78 15.02 -6.58 -5.87
N ARG A 79 14.10 -6.24 -6.78
CA ARG A 79 14.41 -5.52 -8.04
C ARG A 79 13.37 -4.47 -8.39
N TRP A 80 13.80 -3.46 -9.15
CA TRP A 80 12.92 -2.45 -9.73
C TRP A 80 12.33 -2.93 -11.05
N ILE A 81 11.01 -2.87 -11.17
CA ILE A 81 10.25 -3.24 -12.37
C ILE A 81 9.40 -2.04 -12.82
N PRO A 82 9.39 -1.69 -14.12
CA PRO A 82 8.45 -0.71 -14.66
C PRO A 82 7.00 -1.06 -14.35
N GLN A 83 6.23 -0.09 -13.86
CA GLN A 83 4.84 -0.24 -13.44
C GLN A 83 3.96 -0.89 -14.52
N LYS A 84 4.20 -0.59 -15.80
CA LYS A 84 3.46 -1.16 -16.94
C LYS A 84 3.57 -2.69 -17.06
N TRP A 85 4.55 -3.30 -16.41
CA TRP A 85 4.77 -4.76 -16.41
C TRP A 85 4.35 -5.42 -15.10
N VAL A 86 3.78 -4.66 -14.16
CA VAL A 86 3.32 -5.17 -12.88
C VAL A 86 1.80 -5.14 -12.85
N LYS A 87 1.20 -6.27 -12.44
CA LYS A 87 -0.24 -6.38 -12.24
C LYS A 87 -0.54 -6.89 -10.83
N PRO A 88 -1.49 -6.31 -10.08
CA PRO A 88 -1.93 -6.87 -8.81
C PRO A 88 -2.41 -8.32 -9.00
N PHE A 89 -2.00 -9.21 -8.10
CA PHE A 89 -2.49 -10.59 -8.11
C PHE A 89 -3.84 -10.67 -7.38
N VAL A 90 -4.83 -11.28 -8.03
CA VAL A 90 -6.14 -11.56 -7.44
C VAL A 90 -6.32 -13.07 -7.33
N PRO A 91 -6.40 -13.64 -6.11
CA PRO A 91 -6.66 -15.06 -5.94
C PRO A 91 -7.99 -15.47 -6.59
N LYS A 92 -7.99 -16.59 -7.34
CA LYS A 92 -9.19 -17.09 -8.04
C LYS A 92 -10.35 -17.47 -7.12
N ASN A 93 -10.07 -17.75 -5.85
CA ASN A 93 -11.08 -18.04 -4.83
C ASN A 93 -10.73 -17.22 -3.58
N PRO A 94 -11.21 -15.98 -3.45
CA PRO A 94 -10.96 -15.21 -2.23
C PRO A 94 -11.63 -15.95 -1.07
N ALA A 95 -10.89 -16.21 0.01
CA ALA A 95 -11.51 -16.66 1.25
C ALA A 95 -12.62 -15.65 1.63
N PRO A 96 -13.78 -16.10 2.12
CA PRO A 96 -14.83 -15.19 2.56
C PRO A 96 -14.21 -14.20 3.55
N ALA A 97 -14.35 -12.90 3.29
CA ALA A 97 -13.83 -11.87 4.18
C ALA A 97 -14.27 -12.20 5.61
N GLU A 98 -13.30 -12.38 6.50
CA GLU A 98 -13.54 -12.77 7.89
C GLU A 98 -14.03 -11.56 8.69
N GLY A 99 -15.16 -11.01 8.26
CA GLY A 99 -15.61 -9.68 8.61
C GLY A 99 -17.09 -9.48 8.38
N ASP A 100 -17.93 -10.50 8.64
CA ASP A 100 -19.36 -10.22 8.83
C ASP A 100 -20.15 -11.24 9.67
N LYS A 101 -19.47 -12.19 10.34
CA LYS A 101 -20.16 -13.19 11.19
C LYS A 101 -20.89 -12.55 12.39
N ARG A 102 -20.48 -11.34 12.81
CA ARG A 102 -21.12 -10.62 13.92
C ARG A 102 -22.39 -9.88 13.52
N GLN A 103 -22.46 -9.25 12.33
CA GLN A 103 -23.66 -8.49 11.95
C GLN A 103 -24.84 -9.41 11.63
N VAL A 104 -24.59 -10.53 10.95
CA VAL A 104 -25.64 -11.50 10.59
C VAL A 104 -26.25 -12.14 11.84
N ALA A 105 -25.46 -12.43 12.87
CA ALA A 105 -25.96 -12.96 14.15
C ALA A 105 -26.83 -11.94 14.89
N VAL A 106 -26.45 -10.66 14.90
CA VAL A 106 -27.22 -9.58 15.55
C VAL A 106 -28.53 -9.31 14.80
N ALA A 107 -28.51 -9.29 13.46
CA ALA A 107 -29.71 -9.12 12.64
C ALA A 107 -30.70 -10.28 12.81
N SER A 108 -30.20 -11.52 12.90
CA SER A 108 -31.01 -12.72 13.14
C SER A 108 -31.69 -12.70 14.52
N LYS A 109 -30.97 -12.20 15.54
CA LYS A 109 -31.50 -12.08 16.91
C LYS A 109 -32.47 -10.89 17.08
N GLY A 110 -32.31 -9.84 16.29
CA GLY A 110 -33.27 -8.74 16.19
C GLY A 110 -34.59 -9.17 15.54
N ARG A 111 -34.53 -9.99 14.49
CA ARG A 111 -35.72 -10.50 13.79
C ARG A 111 -36.54 -11.48 14.63
N ARG A 112 -35.89 -12.35 15.43
CA ARG A 112 -36.61 -13.27 16.35
C ARG A 112 -37.41 -12.54 17.43
N ARG A 113 -36.82 -11.54 18.09
CA ARG A 113 -37.51 -10.75 19.13
C ARG A 113 -38.75 -10.02 18.60
N ARG A 114 -38.70 -9.53 17.36
CA ARG A 114 -39.82 -8.84 16.73
C ARG A 114 -41.00 -9.75 16.35
N ILE A 115 -40.77 -11.06 16.24
CA ILE A 115 -41.81 -12.05 15.96
C ILE A 115 -42.49 -12.44 17.29
N GLU A 116 -41.72 -12.71 18.34
CA GLU A 116 -42.25 -13.05 19.68
C GLU A 116 -43.10 -11.93 20.30
N GLU A 117 -42.74 -10.66 20.09
CA GLU A 117 -43.50 -9.51 20.60
C GLU A 117 -44.82 -9.30 19.86
N LYS A 118 -44.94 -9.80 18.62
CA LYS A 118 -46.15 -9.67 17.80
C LYS A 118 -47.17 -10.78 18.04
N ASP A 119 -46.73 -11.93 18.55
CA ASP A 119 -47.60 -13.05 18.94
C ASP A 119 -48.14 -12.93 20.39
N SER A 120 -47.73 -11.88 21.11
CA SER A 120 -48.08 -11.63 22.52
C SER A 120 -49.02 -10.41 22.73
N SER A 121 -49.62 -9.86 21.66
CA SER A 121 -50.62 -8.77 21.71
C SER A 121 -51.96 -9.20 21.13
#